data_AF-A0A8S2Y8E8-F1
#
_entry.id   AF-A0A8S2Y8E8-F1
#
_cell.length_a   1.000
_cell.length_b   1.000
_cell.length_c   1.000
_cell.angle_alpha   90.00
_cell.angle_beta   90.00
_cell.angle_gamma   90.00
#
_symmetry.space_group_name_H-M   'P 1'
#
loop_
_entity.id
_entity.type
_entity.pdbx_description
1 polymer ?
#
loop_
_entity_poly.entity_id
_entity_poly.type
_entity_poly.pdbx_seq_one_letter_code
_entity_poly.pdbx_strand_id
1 'polypeptide(L)'
;MLSLFKYIPFIFHQSHLTELISALVDWHSFLLLREIISISLASEIDITTIEKLEELVTRYLITFDNAYGYVQRIPKHHLLVHFGEQMHRFGPLRFTSCMIFEKKHSFFKRIKYRNFRNIAFTLADRHQHYIASLMCTCSNAATSSFLYSGHQIKKVKELDSSAAKQHYLLDMEKNLYETNQVTLFGITYVVGDAVLINDSVFPSDPVFGKILTTIVQDKIILLRLQLMQVIVFNQKLCVYEVRLLDSSVTKNVYELKHV
;
A
#
# COMPACT_ATOMS: atom_id res chain seq x y z
N MET A 1 0.46 -2.99 12.54
CA MET A 1 1.61 -3.79 13.03
C MET A 1 2.72 -3.84 11.97
N LEU A 2 2.45 -4.24 10.72
CA LEU A 2 3.43 -4.18 9.62
C LEU A 2 3.83 -2.77 9.17
N SER A 3 2.97 -1.76 9.36
CA SER A 3 3.30 -0.37 9.08
C SER A 3 4.50 0.10 9.90
N LEU A 4 4.51 -0.20 11.21
CA LEU A 4 5.61 0.15 12.10
C LEU A 4 6.92 -0.47 11.60
N PHE A 5 6.88 -1.72 11.17
CA PHE A 5 8.06 -2.43 10.65
C PHE A 5 8.68 -1.78 9.40
N LYS A 6 7.88 -1.07 8.58
CA LYS A 6 8.39 -0.23 7.48
C LYS A 6 9.00 1.10 7.95
N TYR A 7 8.50 1.66 9.05
CA TYR A 7 8.94 2.96 9.59
C TYR A 7 10.02 2.85 10.69
N ILE A 8 10.30 1.66 11.20
CA ILE A 8 11.36 1.40 12.20
C ILE A 8 12.71 2.04 11.80
N PRO A 9 13.20 1.86 10.56
CA PRO A 9 14.46 2.49 10.15
C PRO A 9 14.49 4.01 10.29
N PHE A 10 13.37 4.68 10.04
CA PHE A 10 13.27 6.14 10.18
C PHE A 10 13.33 6.59 11.64
N ILE A 11 12.67 5.85 12.53
CA ILE A 11 12.65 6.17 13.96
C ILE A 11 14.07 6.11 14.54
N PHE A 12 14.86 5.10 14.14
CA PHE A 12 16.23 4.95 14.60
C PHE A 12 17.22 5.91 13.91
N HIS A 13 16.95 6.37 12.69
CA HIS A 13 17.79 7.35 12.00
C HIS A 13 17.83 8.73 12.67
N GLN A 14 16.74 9.16 13.32
CA GLN A 14 16.72 10.44 14.03
C GLN A 14 17.62 10.45 15.27
N SER A 15 18.03 9.29 15.77
CA SER A 15 19.04 9.18 16.80
C SER A 15 20.43 9.19 16.17
N HIS A 16 21.39 9.89 16.78
CA HIS A 16 22.80 10.00 16.38
C HIS A 16 23.58 8.65 16.32
N LEU A 17 22.86 7.53 16.34
CA LEU A 17 23.34 6.15 16.50
C LEU A 17 23.41 5.37 15.18
N THR A 18 23.15 6.00 14.03
CA THR A 18 23.06 5.33 12.72
C THR A 18 24.34 4.62 12.30
N GLU A 19 25.50 5.18 12.61
CA GLU A 19 26.79 4.53 12.35
C GLU A 19 26.99 3.31 13.27
N LEU A 20 26.66 3.47 14.56
CA LEU A 20 26.73 2.42 15.60
C LEU A 20 25.79 1.24 15.33
N ILE A 21 24.54 1.52 14.95
CA ILE A 21 23.51 0.50 14.68
C ILE A 21 23.82 -0.26 13.39
N SER A 22 24.38 0.41 12.38
CA SER A 22 24.73 -0.24 11.12
C SER A 22 25.87 -1.26 11.22
N ALA A 23 26.67 -1.19 12.29
CA ALA A 23 27.72 -2.14 12.61
C ALA A 23 27.22 -3.36 13.43
N LEU A 24 25.98 -3.32 13.93
CA LEU A 24 25.41 -4.43 14.69
C LEU A 24 24.92 -5.53 13.75
N VAL A 25 25.33 -6.77 14.02
CA VAL A 25 24.86 -7.98 13.32
C VAL A 25 23.33 -8.08 13.35
N ASP A 26 22.72 -7.52 14.40
CA ASP A 26 21.28 -7.37 14.60
C ASP A 26 20.59 -6.61 13.46
N TRP A 27 21.24 -5.55 12.94
CA TRP A 27 20.68 -4.71 11.88
C TRP A 27 20.64 -5.44 10.55
N HIS A 28 21.68 -6.21 10.23
CA HIS A 28 21.70 -7.01 9.01
C HIS A 28 20.62 -8.08 9.01
N SER A 29 20.47 -8.81 10.13
CA SER A 29 19.39 -9.78 10.32
C SER A 29 18.01 -9.13 10.17
N PHE A 30 17.82 -7.94 10.72
CA PHE A 30 16.58 -7.17 10.58
C PHE A 30 16.29 -6.79 9.12
N LEU A 31 17.27 -6.30 8.37
CA LEU A 31 17.10 -5.93 6.96
C LEU A 31 16.71 -7.14 6.10
N LEU A 32 17.33 -8.30 6.32
CA LEU A 32 16.98 -9.55 5.65
C LEU A 32 15.55 -9.97 5.96
N LEU A 33 15.18 -9.99 7.24
CA LEU A 33 13.80 -10.29 7.66
C LEU A 33 12.81 -9.32 7.02
N ARG A 34 13.21 -8.06 6.86
CA ARG A 34 12.37 -7.06 6.22
C ARG A 34 12.13 -7.32 4.76
N GLU A 35 13.16 -7.74 4.03
CA GLU A 35 13.02 -8.13 2.63
C GLU A 35 12.14 -9.38 2.48
N ILE A 36 12.32 -10.38 3.33
CA ILE A 36 11.46 -11.59 3.40
C ILE A 36 9.99 -11.20 3.58
N ILE A 37 9.69 -10.33 4.54
CA ILE A 37 8.32 -9.85 4.80
C ILE A 37 7.79 -9.04 3.61
N SER A 38 8.63 -8.23 2.96
CA SER A 38 8.24 -7.45 1.78
C SER A 38 7.78 -8.36 0.64
N ILE A 39 8.54 -9.42 0.34
CA ILE A 39 8.19 -10.42 -0.68
C ILE A 39 6.95 -11.21 -0.27
N SER A 40 6.86 -11.63 1.00
CA SER A 40 5.70 -12.38 1.52
C SER A 40 4.39 -11.60 1.40
N LEU A 41 4.46 -10.26 1.39
CA LEU A 41 3.31 -9.36 1.28
C LEU A 41 3.08 -8.82 -0.13
N ALA A 42 3.84 -9.28 -1.12
CA ALA A 42 3.64 -8.90 -2.51
C ALA A 42 2.24 -9.33 -2.98
N SER A 43 1.65 -8.51 -3.86
CA SER A 43 0.36 -8.77 -4.52
C SER A 43 0.51 -9.76 -5.67
N GLU A 44 1.66 -9.73 -6.34
CA GLU A 44 2.03 -10.56 -7.48
C GLU A 44 3.38 -11.19 -7.24
N ILE A 45 3.55 -12.44 -7.69
CA ILE A 45 4.79 -13.20 -7.52
C ILE A 45 5.07 -13.97 -8.81
N ASP A 46 6.35 -14.12 -9.11
CA ASP A 46 6.86 -15.02 -10.13
C ASP A 46 7.78 -16.07 -9.49
N ILE A 47 8.22 -17.04 -10.29
CA ILE A 47 9.08 -18.14 -9.80
C ILE A 47 10.40 -17.58 -9.27
N THR A 48 10.97 -16.55 -9.93
CA THR A 48 12.24 -15.95 -9.50
C THR A 48 12.10 -15.25 -8.13
N THR A 49 10.95 -14.63 -7.85
CA THR A 49 10.65 -14.06 -6.53
C THR A 49 10.59 -15.14 -5.45
N ILE A 50 10.08 -16.33 -5.75
CA ILE A 50 10.03 -17.47 -4.81
C ILE A 50 11.44 -17.97 -4.52
N GLU A 51 12.25 -18.20 -5.55
CA GLU A 51 13.66 -18.62 -5.39
C GLU A 51 14.45 -17.59 -4.56
N LYS A 52 14.26 -16.31 -4.85
CA LYS A 52 14.86 -15.21 -4.07
C LYS A 52 14.43 -15.24 -2.61
N LEU A 53 13.16 -15.57 -2.32
CA LEU A 53 12.68 -15.69 -0.94
C LEU A 53 13.37 -16.83 -0.20
N GLU A 54 13.53 -17.99 -0.82
CA GLU A 54 14.18 -19.15 -0.20
C GLU A 54 15.66 -18.87 0.10
N GLU A 55 16.36 -18.19 -0.81
CA GLU A 55 17.73 -17.71 -0.59
C GLU A 55 17.78 -16.72 0.60
N LEU A 56 16.86 -15.75 0.62
CA LEU A 56 16.77 -14.75 1.68
C LEU A 56 16.51 -15.37 3.04
N VAL A 57 15.58 -16.33 3.13
CA VAL A 57 15.26 -17.07 4.36
C VAL A 57 16.48 -17.84 4.84
N THR A 58 17.17 -18.55 3.94
CA THR A 58 18.39 -19.30 4.29
C THR A 58 19.46 -18.38 4.85
N ARG A 59 19.74 -17.27 4.15
CA ARG A 59 20.73 -16.28 4.58
C ARG A 59 20.35 -15.62 5.92
N TYR A 60 19.07 -15.29 6.11
CA TYR A 60 18.57 -14.76 7.37
C TYR A 60 18.80 -15.74 8.53
N LEU A 61 18.42 -17.01 8.34
CA LEU A 61 18.53 -18.05 9.37
C LEU A 61 19.99 -18.35 9.76
N ILE A 62 20.92 -18.34 8.80
CA ILE A 62 22.37 -18.48 9.07
C ILE A 62 22.89 -17.26 9.84
N THR A 63 22.53 -16.05 9.38
CA THR A 63 22.96 -14.80 10.03
C THR A 63 22.44 -14.74 11.47
N PHE A 64 21.19 -15.12 11.69
CA PHE A 64 20.56 -15.15 13.00
C PHE A 64 21.26 -16.14 13.95
N ASP A 65 21.59 -17.34 13.47
CA ASP A 65 22.29 -18.34 14.29
C ASP A 65 23.71 -17.91 14.65
N ASN A 66 24.42 -17.28 13.71
CA ASN A 66 25.75 -16.76 13.96
C ASN A 66 25.72 -15.61 15.00
N ALA A 67 24.65 -14.82 15.02
CA ALA A 67 24.49 -13.68 15.92
C ALA A 67 24.03 -14.09 17.33
N TYR A 68 23.05 -14.99 17.43
CA TYR A 68 22.33 -15.28 18.69
C TYR A 68 22.41 -16.75 19.13
N GLY A 69 22.90 -17.64 18.26
CA GLY A 69 22.95 -19.08 18.49
C GLY A 69 21.65 -19.81 18.10
N TYR A 70 21.81 -21.04 17.60
CA TYR A 70 20.70 -21.89 17.14
C TYR A 70 19.59 -22.11 18.20
N VAL A 71 19.97 -22.19 19.48
CA VAL A 71 19.03 -22.42 20.60
C VAL A 71 17.99 -21.31 20.72
N GLN A 72 18.26 -20.12 20.18
CA GLN A 72 17.32 -18.98 20.20
C GLN A 72 16.27 -19.04 19.08
N ARG A 73 16.32 -20.04 18.18
CA ARG A 73 15.31 -20.19 17.13
C ARG A 73 13.96 -20.59 17.71
N ILE A 74 13.05 -19.62 17.78
CA ILE A 74 11.63 -19.89 18.08
C ILE A 74 10.91 -20.53 16.88
N PRO A 75 9.76 -21.21 17.08
CA PRO A 75 8.99 -21.84 16.00
C PRO A 75 8.67 -20.93 14.80
N LYS A 76 8.51 -19.63 15.02
CA LYS A 76 8.29 -18.65 13.93
C LYS A 76 9.44 -18.59 12.93
N HIS A 77 10.68 -18.81 13.36
CA HIS A 77 11.84 -18.87 12.47
C HIS A 77 11.79 -20.10 11.58
N HIS A 78 11.40 -21.25 12.15
CA HIS A 78 11.24 -22.48 11.38
C HIS A 78 10.13 -22.37 10.33
N LEU A 79 9.03 -21.67 10.65
CA LEU A 79 7.94 -21.46 9.70
C LEU A 79 8.38 -20.74 8.41
N LEU A 80 9.40 -19.88 8.46
CA LEU A 80 9.92 -19.18 7.28
C LEU A 80 10.45 -20.12 6.20
N VAL A 81 10.98 -21.29 6.59
CA VAL A 81 11.49 -22.30 5.65
C VAL A 81 10.38 -22.80 4.72
N HIS A 82 9.14 -22.83 5.21
CA HIS A 82 7.98 -23.30 4.46
C HIS A 82 7.36 -22.23 3.56
N PHE A 83 7.84 -20.98 3.61
CA PHE A 83 7.20 -19.88 2.87
C PHE A 83 7.34 -20.04 1.37
N GLY A 84 8.50 -20.48 0.87
CA GLY A 84 8.72 -20.73 -0.56
C GLY A 84 7.76 -21.79 -1.11
N GLU A 85 7.70 -22.95 -0.45
CA GLU A 85 6.79 -24.04 -0.82
C GLU A 85 5.30 -23.63 -0.73
N GLN A 86 4.93 -22.86 0.30
CA GLN A 86 3.59 -22.31 0.43
C GLN A 86 3.25 -21.33 -0.70
N MET A 87 4.18 -20.46 -1.09
CA MET A 87 4.00 -19.54 -2.20
C MET A 87 3.86 -20.26 -3.54
N HIS A 88 4.65 -21.31 -3.75
CA HIS A 88 4.55 -22.14 -4.94
C HIS A 88 3.19 -22.86 -5.04
N ARG A 89 2.63 -23.32 -3.92
CA ARG A 89 1.35 -24.05 -3.90
C ARG A 89 0.12 -23.14 -3.95
N PHE A 90 0.13 -22.07 -3.18
CA PHE A 90 -1.07 -21.27 -2.89
C PHE A 90 -1.02 -19.85 -3.49
N GLY A 91 0.10 -19.48 -4.13
CA GLY A 91 0.33 -18.13 -4.61
C GLY A 91 0.78 -17.17 -3.49
N PRO A 92 0.61 -15.85 -3.67
CA PRO A 92 1.11 -14.85 -2.72
C PRO A 92 0.57 -15.04 -1.30
N LEU A 93 1.47 -15.08 -0.29
CA LEU A 93 1.11 -15.30 1.12
C LEU A 93 0.22 -14.19 1.70
N ARG A 94 0.18 -13.02 1.06
CA ARG A 94 -0.74 -11.94 1.43
C ARG A 94 -2.19 -12.40 1.48
N PHE A 95 -2.61 -13.29 0.58
CA PHE A 95 -4.00 -13.75 0.49
C PHE A 95 -4.37 -14.80 1.55
N THR A 96 -3.39 -15.50 2.12
CA THR A 96 -3.57 -16.45 3.22
C THR A 96 -3.35 -15.82 4.59
N SER A 97 -3.04 -14.51 4.65
CA SER A 97 -2.78 -13.78 5.89
C SER A 97 -4.03 -13.58 6.74
N CYS A 98 -3.91 -13.82 8.05
CA CYS A 98 -4.98 -13.56 9.02
C CYS A 98 -5.30 -12.07 9.22
N MET A 99 -4.45 -11.16 8.72
CA MET A 99 -4.64 -9.70 8.88
C MET A 99 -5.93 -9.20 8.23
N ILE A 100 -6.42 -9.87 7.17
CA ILE A 100 -7.68 -9.51 6.53
C ILE A 100 -8.85 -9.77 7.49
N PHE A 101 -8.82 -10.88 8.23
CA PHE A 101 -9.83 -11.19 9.26
C PHE A 101 -9.76 -10.22 10.43
N GLU A 102 -8.57 -9.82 10.86
CA GLU A 102 -8.39 -8.78 11.90
C GLU A 102 -8.95 -7.43 11.45
N LYS A 103 -8.71 -7.04 10.18
CA LYS A 103 -9.30 -5.83 9.59
C LYS A 103 -10.82 -5.90 9.60
N LYS A 104 -11.40 -7.06 9.27
CA LYS A 104 -12.86 -7.25 9.32
C LYS A 104 -13.42 -7.11 10.74
N HIS A 105 -12.69 -7.58 11.75
CA HIS A 105 -13.07 -7.44 13.16
C HIS A 105 -13.20 -5.98 13.63
N SER A 106 -12.49 -5.05 13.00
CA SER A 106 -12.59 -3.61 13.32
C SER A 106 -14.02 -3.08 13.21
N PHE A 107 -14.80 -3.55 12.22
CA PHE A 107 -16.21 -3.20 12.09
C PHE A 107 -17.00 -3.55 13.35
N PHE A 108 -16.88 -4.80 13.82
CA PHE A 108 -17.62 -5.28 14.99
C PHE A 108 -17.17 -4.58 16.28
N LYS A 109 -15.87 -4.30 16.44
CA LYS A 109 -15.33 -3.58 17.60
C LYS A 109 -15.85 -2.14 17.71
N ARG A 110 -16.14 -1.49 16.59
CA ARG A 110 -16.65 -0.11 16.56
C ARG A 110 -18.13 0.00 16.97
N ILE A 111 -18.89 -1.10 16.86
CA ILE A 111 -20.31 -1.09 17.17
C ILE A 111 -20.50 -1.00 18.68
N LYS A 112 -21.07 0.11 19.15
CA LYS A 112 -21.55 0.25 20.52
C LYS A 112 -22.92 -0.41 20.63
N TYR A 113 -23.08 -1.29 21.62
CA TYR A 113 -24.35 -1.95 21.93
C TYR A 113 -24.77 -1.61 23.36
N ARG A 114 -26.06 -1.40 23.55
CA ARG A 114 -26.71 -1.13 24.85
C ARG A 114 -27.65 -2.26 25.29
N ASN A 115 -27.83 -3.26 24.41
CA ASN A 115 -28.59 -4.47 24.69
C ASN A 115 -27.63 -5.67 24.56
N PHE A 116 -27.56 -6.49 25.61
CA PHE A 116 -26.65 -7.64 25.71
C PHE A 116 -27.36 -8.96 25.36
N ARG A 117 -28.66 -8.93 25.05
CA ARG A 117 -29.39 -10.12 24.61
C ARG A 117 -29.00 -10.44 23.17
N ASN A 118 -28.37 -11.59 22.97
CA ASN A 118 -27.96 -12.11 21.66
C ASN A 118 -27.13 -11.11 20.82
N ILE A 119 -25.95 -10.75 21.35
CA ILE A 119 -25.01 -9.82 20.71
C ILE A 119 -24.57 -10.34 19.34
N ALA A 120 -24.35 -11.65 19.19
CA ALA A 120 -23.95 -12.26 17.92
C ALA A 120 -24.98 -11.98 16.81
N PHE A 121 -26.27 -12.16 17.10
CA PHE A 121 -27.35 -11.83 16.16
C PHE A 121 -27.35 -10.34 15.82
N THR A 122 -27.26 -9.47 16.83
CA THR A 122 -27.26 -8.01 16.61
C THR A 122 -26.09 -7.55 15.73
N LEU A 123 -24.90 -8.12 15.95
CA LEU A 123 -23.71 -7.82 15.15
C LEU A 123 -23.84 -8.35 13.72
N ALA A 124 -24.39 -9.56 13.55
CA ALA A 124 -24.64 -10.16 12.24
C ALA A 124 -25.67 -9.33 11.44
N ASP A 125 -26.80 -8.98 12.05
CA ASP A 125 -27.86 -8.18 11.42
C ASP A 125 -27.36 -6.80 11.00
N ARG A 126 -26.65 -6.08 11.89
CA ARG A 126 -26.04 -4.78 11.55
C ARG A 126 -24.99 -4.89 10.45
N HIS A 127 -24.23 -5.97 10.43
CA HIS A 127 -23.26 -6.22 9.37
C HIS A 127 -23.96 -6.42 8.02
N GLN A 128 -25.04 -7.22 7.97
CA GLN A 128 -25.81 -7.43 6.74
C GLN A 128 -26.40 -6.12 6.22
N HIS A 129 -27.00 -5.30 7.08
CA HIS A 129 -27.47 -3.96 6.70
C HIS A 129 -26.35 -3.06 6.17
N TYR A 130 -25.18 -3.09 6.80
CA TYR A 130 -24.01 -2.35 6.32
C TYR A 130 -23.56 -2.81 4.94
N ILE A 131 -23.46 -4.13 4.70
CA ILE A 131 -23.12 -4.66 3.39
C ILE A 131 -24.17 -4.27 2.35
N ALA A 132 -25.46 -4.41 2.66
CA ALA A 132 -26.55 -3.96 1.79
C ALA A 132 -26.41 -2.48 1.42
N SER A 133 -26.08 -1.61 2.39
CA SER A 133 -25.89 -0.18 2.13
C SER A 133 -24.70 0.12 1.20
N LEU A 134 -23.63 -0.69 1.23
CA LEU A 134 -22.48 -0.55 0.32
C LEU A 134 -22.79 -1.04 -1.10
N MET A 135 -23.78 -1.91 -1.23
CA MET A 135 -24.20 -2.53 -2.50
C MET A 135 -25.21 -1.66 -3.26
N CYS A 136 -25.77 -0.64 -2.62
CA CYS A 136 -26.66 0.33 -3.23
C CYS A 136 -25.89 1.56 -3.71
N THR A 137 -26.23 2.06 -4.90
CA THR A 137 -25.78 3.38 -5.36
C THR A 137 -26.51 4.49 -4.60
N CYS A 138 -26.06 5.73 -4.78
CA CYS A 138 -26.75 6.93 -4.26
C CYS A 138 -28.21 7.06 -4.75
N SER A 139 -28.57 6.34 -5.82
CA SER A 139 -29.92 6.26 -6.40
C SER A 139 -30.70 5.01 -5.98
N ASN A 140 -30.24 4.28 -4.95
CA ASN A 140 -30.78 2.98 -4.51
C ASN A 140 -30.79 1.89 -5.59
N ALA A 141 -30.04 2.06 -6.69
CA ALA A 141 -29.85 1.03 -7.70
C ALA A 141 -28.78 0.03 -7.24
N ALA A 142 -28.82 -1.19 -7.76
CA ALA A 142 -27.78 -2.17 -7.51
C ALA A 142 -26.46 -1.70 -8.15
N THR A 143 -25.37 -1.77 -7.38
CA THR A 143 -24.04 -1.47 -7.90
C THR A 143 -23.63 -2.56 -8.90
N SER A 144 -22.97 -2.19 -10.00
CA SER A 144 -22.52 -3.14 -11.03
C SER A 144 -21.45 -4.13 -10.54
N SER A 145 -20.82 -3.87 -9.39
CA SER A 145 -19.82 -4.73 -8.77
C SER A 145 -20.09 -4.90 -7.28
N PHE A 146 -20.06 -6.16 -6.82
CA PHE A 146 -20.20 -6.52 -5.41
C PHE A 146 -19.00 -6.09 -4.55
N LEU A 147 -17.83 -5.94 -5.17
CA LEU A 147 -16.58 -5.65 -4.46
C LEU A 147 -16.28 -4.16 -4.39
N TYR A 148 -17.02 -3.33 -5.12
CA TYR A 148 -16.65 -1.94 -5.33
C TYR A 148 -17.83 -0.97 -5.17
N SER A 149 -17.87 -0.26 -4.04
CA SER A 149 -18.92 0.72 -3.70
C SER A 149 -18.80 2.07 -4.44
N GLY A 150 -18.02 2.13 -5.53
CA GLY A 150 -17.76 3.37 -6.27
C GLY A 150 -16.63 4.25 -5.69
N HIS A 151 -16.23 5.26 -6.48
CA HIS A 151 -15.18 6.23 -6.09
C HIS A 151 -15.71 7.15 -4.99
N GLN A 152 -14.94 7.35 -3.91
CA GLN A 152 -15.29 8.33 -2.88
C GLN A 152 -14.45 9.59 -3.07
N ILE A 153 -15.14 10.71 -3.29
CA ILE A 153 -14.52 12.01 -3.54
C ILE A 153 -14.85 12.92 -2.37
N LYS A 154 -13.81 13.52 -1.75
CA LYS A 154 -13.99 14.44 -0.62
C LYS A 154 -13.58 15.86 -1.02
N LYS A 155 -14.39 16.85 -0.62
CA LYS A 155 -14.16 18.29 -0.83
C LYS A 155 -13.99 18.61 -2.31
N VAL A 156 -15.11 18.91 -2.95
CA VAL A 156 -15.19 19.23 -4.36
C VAL A 156 -15.21 20.75 -4.53
N LYS A 157 -14.31 21.28 -5.36
CA LYS A 157 -14.43 22.63 -5.93
C LYS A 157 -14.70 22.49 -7.41
N GLU A 158 -15.71 23.18 -7.92
CA GLU A 158 -15.98 23.25 -9.35
C GLU A 158 -14.97 24.20 -10.02
N LEU A 159 -14.41 23.78 -11.14
CA LEU A 159 -13.40 24.52 -11.88
C LEU A 159 -13.94 24.89 -13.27
N ASP A 160 -14.36 26.15 -13.44
CA ASP A 160 -14.93 26.68 -14.69
C ASP A 160 -13.85 27.20 -15.66
N SER A 161 -12.78 26.44 -15.88
CA SER A 161 -11.74 26.85 -16.82
C SER A 161 -11.79 26.01 -18.11
N SER A 162 -12.28 26.63 -19.20
CA SER A 162 -12.18 26.11 -20.57
C SER A 162 -10.74 25.77 -20.95
N ALA A 163 -9.77 26.52 -20.43
CA ALA A 163 -8.34 26.27 -20.62
C ALA A 163 -7.86 24.93 -20.03
N ALA A 164 -8.34 24.53 -18.84
CA ALA A 164 -7.97 23.24 -18.25
C ALA A 164 -8.59 22.07 -19.03
N LYS A 165 -9.84 22.21 -19.47
CA LYS A 165 -10.50 21.18 -20.28
C LYS A 165 -9.76 20.93 -21.60
N GLN A 166 -9.32 22.00 -22.28
CA GLN A 166 -8.50 21.91 -23.50
C GLN A 166 -7.11 21.32 -23.22
N HIS A 167 -6.45 21.73 -22.13
CA HIS A 167 -5.12 21.26 -21.79
C HIS A 167 -5.09 19.74 -21.46
N TYR A 168 -6.17 19.22 -20.86
CA TYR A 168 -6.27 17.81 -20.48
C TYR A 168 -7.06 16.94 -21.47
N LEU A 169 -7.46 17.50 -22.62
CA LEU A 169 -8.28 16.81 -23.63
C LEU A 169 -9.58 16.22 -23.04
N LEU A 170 -10.19 16.96 -22.12
CA LEU A 170 -11.40 16.56 -21.43
C LEU A 170 -12.64 17.09 -22.14
N ASP A 171 -13.77 16.40 -21.95
CA ASP A 171 -15.06 16.74 -22.57
C ASP A 171 -15.51 18.15 -22.14
N MET A 172 -15.71 19.05 -23.11
CA MET A 172 -15.97 20.46 -22.86
C MET A 172 -17.33 20.70 -22.22
N GLU A 173 -18.30 19.82 -22.47
CA GLU A 173 -19.69 19.96 -22.02
C GLU A 173 -19.90 19.60 -20.55
N LYS A 174 -18.93 18.91 -19.93
CA LYS A 174 -19.08 18.36 -18.57
C LYS A 174 -18.35 19.18 -17.52
N ASN A 175 -18.90 19.20 -16.31
CA ASN A 175 -18.31 19.96 -15.20
C ASN A 175 -17.02 19.31 -14.73
N LEU A 176 -16.05 20.15 -14.39
CA LEU A 176 -14.73 19.75 -13.94
C LEU A 176 -14.62 20.00 -12.43
N TYR A 177 -14.14 19.00 -11.70
CA TYR A 177 -14.05 19.06 -10.26
C TYR A 177 -12.60 18.91 -9.79
N GLU A 178 -12.15 19.81 -8.94
CA GLU A 178 -10.86 19.72 -8.26
C GLU A 178 -11.06 19.27 -6.82
N THR A 179 -10.28 18.28 -6.40
CA THR A 179 -10.38 17.68 -5.06
C THR A 179 -9.01 17.41 -4.46
N ASN A 180 -8.93 17.47 -3.13
CA ASN A 180 -7.67 17.21 -2.41
C ASN A 180 -7.49 15.73 -2.06
N GLN A 181 -8.56 14.93 -2.15
CA GLN A 181 -8.55 13.55 -1.71
C GLN A 181 -9.55 12.72 -2.50
N VAL A 182 -9.07 11.63 -3.07
CA VAL A 182 -9.88 10.67 -3.84
C VAL A 182 -9.56 9.25 -3.38
N THR A 183 -10.60 8.44 -3.20
CA THR A 183 -10.46 7.02 -2.83
C THR A 183 -10.95 6.10 -3.95
N LEU A 184 -10.03 5.32 -4.52
CA LEU A 184 -10.25 4.39 -5.64
C LEU A 184 -9.86 2.99 -5.22
N PHE A 185 -10.71 2.00 -5.46
CA PHE A 185 -10.46 0.59 -5.07
C PHE A 185 -9.96 0.40 -3.62
N GLY A 186 -10.37 1.30 -2.71
CA GLY A 186 -9.92 1.30 -1.30
C GLY A 186 -8.56 1.95 -1.04
N ILE A 187 -7.84 2.41 -2.07
CA ILE A 187 -6.63 3.22 -1.98
C ILE A 187 -7.03 4.69 -1.93
N THR A 188 -6.52 5.41 -0.94
CA THR A 188 -6.78 6.84 -0.76
C THR A 188 -5.58 7.63 -1.26
N TYR A 189 -5.78 8.50 -2.24
CA TYR A 189 -4.79 9.44 -2.75
C TYR A 189 -5.05 10.80 -2.12
N VAL A 190 -4.03 11.37 -1.47
CA VAL A 190 -4.11 12.70 -0.84
C VAL A 190 -3.07 13.63 -1.46
N VAL A 191 -3.43 14.91 -1.64
CA VAL A 191 -2.49 15.95 -2.04
C VAL A 191 -1.30 15.98 -1.08
N GLY A 192 -0.09 15.94 -1.64
CA GLY A 192 1.17 15.86 -0.92
C GLY A 192 1.79 14.47 -0.88
N ASP A 193 1.02 13.41 -1.13
CA ASP A 193 1.54 12.04 -1.18
C ASP A 193 2.45 11.83 -2.41
N ALA A 194 3.40 10.89 -2.29
CA ALA A 194 4.23 10.46 -3.39
C ALA A 194 3.66 9.18 -4.01
N VAL A 195 3.62 9.14 -5.35
CA VAL A 195 3.14 7.99 -6.13
C VAL A 195 4.22 7.54 -7.10
N LEU A 196 4.34 6.23 -7.30
CA LEU A 196 5.20 5.65 -8.32
C LEU A 196 4.53 5.79 -9.69
N ILE A 197 5.19 6.50 -10.61
CA ILE A 197 4.63 6.82 -11.94
C ILE A 197 4.91 5.71 -12.93
N ASN A 198 6.16 5.23 -12.96
CA ASN A 198 6.62 4.14 -13.79
C ASN A 198 7.57 3.28 -12.97
N ASP A 199 7.26 1.99 -12.93
CA ASP A 199 8.22 0.94 -12.60
C ASP A 199 8.72 0.38 -13.93
N SER A 200 9.56 1.16 -14.61
CA SER A 200 10.21 0.64 -15.82
C SER A 200 11.17 -0.44 -15.38
N VAL A 201 10.98 -1.63 -15.96
CA VAL A 201 11.81 -2.83 -15.78
C VAL A 201 13.27 -2.41 -15.71
N PHE A 202 13.99 -2.91 -14.69
CA PHE A 202 15.45 -2.79 -14.56
C PHE A 202 16.11 -2.77 -15.95
N PRO A 203 16.91 -1.73 -16.28
CA PRO A 203 17.85 -1.07 -15.37
C PRO A 203 17.55 0.40 -15.03
N SER A 204 16.38 0.94 -15.34
CA SER A 204 16.06 2.35 -15.05
C SER A 204 15.62 2.58 -13.61
N ASP A 205 16.08 3.66 -12.98
CA ASP A 205 15.63 4.07 -11.65
C ASP A 205 14.11 4.34 -11.63
N PRO A 206 13.42 4.01 -10.51
CA PRO A 206 11.99 4.24 -10.38
C PRO A 206 11.67 5.74 -10.41
N VAL A 207 10.62 6.12 -11.15
CA VAL A 207 10.19 7.52 -11.26
C VAL A 207 9.03 7.78 -10.32
N PHE A 208 9.22 8.71 -9.38
CA PHE A 208 8.20 9.12 -8.43
C PHE A 208 7.58 10.47 -8.80
N GLY A 209 6.37 10.72 -8.33
CA GLY A 209 5.69 12.00 -8.46
C GLY A 209 4.93 12.40 -7.21
N LYS A 210 5.02 13.67 -6.82
CA LYS A 210 4.22 14.26 -5.72
C LYS A 210 2.85 14.67 -6.24
N ILE A 211 1.77 14.26 -5.57
CA ILE A 211 0.43 14.74 -5.91
C ILE A 211 0.30 16.21 -5.54
N LEU A 212 0.09 17.07 -6.53
CA LEU A 212 -0.22 18.48 -6.35
C LEU A 212 -1.72 18.68 -6.20
N THR A 213 -2.49 18.17 -7.17
CA THR A 213 -3.95 18.31 -7.23
C THR A 213 -4.57 17.12 -7.95
N THR A 214 -5.82 16.80 -7.63
CA THR A 214 -6.59 15.74 -8.28
C THR A 214 -7.78 16.34 -9.00
N ILE A 215 -7.87 16.06 -10.29
CA ILE A 215 -8.91 16.55 -11.19
C ILE A 215 -9.84 15.39 -11.53
N VAL A 216 -11.14 15.60 -11.39
CA VAL A 216 -12.18 14.60 -11.63
C VAL A 216 -13.18 15.11 -12.64
N GLN A 217 -13.46 14.28 -13.65
CA GLN A 217 -14.52 14.49 -14.60
C GLN A 217 -15.23 13.17 -14.89
N ASP A 218 -16.48 13.04 -14.43
CA ASP A 218 -17.26 11.80 -14.42
C ASP A 218 -16.49 10.59 -13.85
N LYS A 219 -15.98 9.74 -14.74
CA LYS A 219 -15.24 8.49 -14.45
C LYS A 219 -13.73 8.66 -14.63
N ILE A 220 -13.29 9.75 -15.24
CA ILE A 220 -11.89 10.06 -15.51
C ILE A 220 -11.33 10.81 -14.31
N ILE A 221 -10.24 10.29 -13.78
CA ILE A 221 -9.58 10.85 -12.60
C ILE A 221 -8.12 11.05 -12.98
N LEU A 222 -7.69 12.31 -12.99
CA LEU A 222 -6.36 12.74 -13.37
C LEU A 222 -5.63 13.24 -12.12
N LEU A 223 -4.39 12.79 -11.94
CA LEU A 223 -3.48 13.32 -10.92
C LEU A 223 -2.48 14.24 -11.59
N ARG A 224 -2.42 15.49 -11.11
CA ARG A 224 -1.34 16.39 -11.43
C ARG A 224 -0.17 16.09 -10.49
N LEU A 225 0.93 15.62 -11.05
CA LEU A 225 2.10 15.15 -10.34
C LEU A 225 3.28 16.08 -10.59
N GLN A 226 4.00 16.46 -9.55
CA GLN A 226 5.33 17.07 -9.65
C GLN A 226 6.37 15.95 -9.71
N LEU A 227 7.19 15.91 -10.75
CA LEU A 227 8.18 14.84 -10.90
C LEU A 227 9.26 14.90 -9.81
N MET A 228 9.70 13.72 -9.37
CA MET A 228 10.80 13.56 -8.46
C MET A 228 11.90 12.73 -9.12
N GLN A 229 13.14 13.22 -9.06
CA GLN A 229 14.32 12.49 -9.51
C GLN A 229 14.94 11.76 -8.32
N VAL A 230 15.20 10.46 -8.49
CA VAL A 230 15.96 9.67 -7.51
C VAL A 230 17.42 10.08 -7.57
N ILE A 231 18.00 10.45 -6.42
CA ILE A 231 19.42 10.76 -6.27
C ILE A 231 20.18 9.47 -5.93
N VAL A 232 19.80 8.84 -4.81
CA VAL A 232 20.45 7.64 -4.27
C VAL A 232 19.43 6.79 -3.50
N PHE A 233 19.57 5.47 -3.56
CA PHE A 233 18.89 4.55 -2.65
C PHE A 233 19.76 4.25 -1.42
N ASN A 234 19.29 4.64 -0.24
CA ASN A 234 19.94 4.30 1.01
C ASN A 234 19.46 2.91 1.47
N GLN A 235 20.29 1.88 1.26
CA GLN A 235 19.97 0.51 1.64
C GLN A 235 19.79 0.32 3.16
N LYS A 236 20.48 1.11 4.01
CA LYS A 236 20.36 0.97 5.46
C LYS A 236 18.97 1.37 5.95
N LEU A 237 18.39 2.42 5.37
CA LEU A 237 17.04 2.87 5.69
C LEU A 237 15.98 2.24 4.79
N CYS A 238 16.42 1.72 3.65
CA CYS A 238 15.61 1.30 2.53
C CYS A 238 14.67 2.41 2.05
N VAL A 239 15.27 3.57 1.76
CA VAL A 239 14.61 4.81 1.35
C VAL A 239 15.29 5.37 0.12
N TYR A 240 14.52 5.93 -0.79
CA TYR A 240 15.04 6.73 -1.90
C TYR A 240 15.19 8.18 -1.47
N GLU A 241 16.39 8.73 -1.62
CA GLU A 241 16.60 10.16 -1.59
C GLU A 241 16.15 10.75 -2.93
N VAL A 242 15.26 11.73 -2.88
CA VAL A 242 14.62 12.29 -4.07
C VAL A 242 14.74 13.81 -4.10
N ARG A 243 14.97 14.35 -5.30
CA ARG A 243 14.93 15.79 -5.58
C ARG A 243 13.63 16.14 -6.31
N LEU A 244 12.96 17.19 -5.87
CA LEU A 244 11.79 17.73 -6.56
C LEU A 244 12.25 18.45 -7.84
N LEU A 245 11.60 18.13 -8.97
CA LEU A 245 11.76 18.85 -10.22
C LEU A 245 10.63 19.87 -10.39
N ASP A 246 10.86 20.95 -11.13
CA ASP A 246 9.82 21.95 -11.43
C ASP A 246 8.83 21.47 -12.51
N SER A 247 9.14 20.35 -13.18
CA SER A 247 8.27 19.76 -14.19
C SER A 247 7.07 19.06 -13.55
N SER A 248 5.88 19.33 -14.10
CA SER A 248 4.65 18.65 -13.71
C SER A 248 4.11 17.79 -14.86
N VAL A 249 3.70 16.57 -14.55
CA VAL A 249 3.04 15.64 -15.48
C VAL A 249 1.65 15.33 -14.96
N THR A 250 0.69 15.18 -15.87
CA THR A 250 -0.65 14.71 -15.50
C THR A 250 -0.82 13.29 -15.99
N LYS A 251 -1.22 12.39 -15.09
CA LYS A 251 -1.49 10.98 -15.41
C LYS A 251 -2.88 10.58 -14.99
N ASN A 252 -3.48 9.69 -15.76
CA ASN A 252 -4.72 9.04 -15.36
C ASN A 252 -4.42 8.07 -14.22
N VAL A 253 -5.25 8.04 -13.18
CA VAL A 253 -5.01 7.14 -12.04
C VAL A 253 -5.01 5.68 -12.46
N TYR A 254 -5.80 5.29 -13.46
CA TYR A 254 -5.82 3.90 -13.94
C TYR A 254 -4.53 3.47 -14.67
N GLU A 255 -3.69 4.42 -15.10
CA GLU A 255 -2.39 4.12 -15.71
C GLU A 255 -1.29 3.87 -14.66
N LEU A 256 -1.55 4.21 -13.40
CA LEU A 256 -0.61 3.98 -12.32
C LEU A 256 -0.75 2.52 -11.88
N LYS A 257 0.33 1.73 -11.97
CA LYS A 257 0.34 0.36 -11.44
C LYS A 257 0.01 0.41 -9.95
N HIS A 258 -1.13 -0.19 -9.57
CA HIS A 258 -1.51 -0.35 -8.19
C HIS A 258 -0.63 -1.46 -7.58
N VAL A 259 0.31 -1.06 -6.69
CA VAL A 259 1.16 -1.99 -5.93
C VAL A 259 0.34 -2.73 -4.86
#